data_AF-A0A923MV77-F1
#
_entry.id   AF-A0A923MV77-F1
#
_cell.length_a   1.000
_cell.length_b   1.000
_cell.length_c   1.000
_cell.angle_alpha   90.00
_cell.angle_beta   90.00
_cell.angle_gamma   90.00
#
_symmetry.space_group_name_H-M   'P 1'
#
loop_
_entity.id
_entity.type
_entity.pdbx_description
1 polymer ?
#
loop_
_entity_poly.entity_id
_entity_poly.type
_entity_poly.pdbx_seq_one_letter_code
_entity_poly.pdbx_strand_id
1 'polypeptide(L)'
;MSFPRSTASIPPLAGGPVSTVLYGITAVRLEGSQVSEVMMGMIDPSLEHWDLRPAPTRLVEVVDRLVEGDTIVTLFPTERGTLQMGPQVKVDVLPEGTETLAPAEERPGRRLTDLPRF
;
A
#
# COMPACT_ATOMS: atom_id res chain seq x y z
N MET A 1 29.49 19.77 49.87
CA MET A 1 29.46 18.40 49.34
C MET A 1 28.16 18.24 48.58
N SER A 2 28.21 18.37 47.26
CA SER A 2 27.04 18.44 46.39
C SER A 2 26.83 17.09 45.72
N PHE A 3 25.65 16.49 45.89
CA PHE A 3 25.23 15.27 45.21
C PHE A 3 24.64 15.64 43.84
N PRO A 4 25.10 15.05 42.71
CA PRO A 4 24.41 15.24 41.45
C PRO A 4 23.12 14.39 41.45
N ARG A 5 21.99 15.07 41.23
CA ARG A 5 20.71 14.43 40.88
C ARG A 5 20.89 13.71 39.54
N SER A 6 20.93 12.39 39.58
CA SER A 6 20.87 11.55 38.39
C SER A 6 19.44 11.60 37.85
N THR A 7 19.19 12.48 36.88
CA THR A 7 17.98 12.42 36.06
C THR A 7 18.06 11.15 35.22
N ALA A 8 17.28 10.13 35.58
CA ALA A 8 17.03 9.00 34.70
C ALA A 8 16.27 9.52 33.48
N SER A 9 16.99 9.68 32.36
CA SER A 9 16.36 9.85 31.05
C SER A 9 15.59 8.58 30.73
N ILE A 10 14.27 8.66 30.79
CA ILE A 10 13.38 7.67 30.20
C ILE A 10 13.65 7.70 28.69
N PRO A 11 14.13 6.62 28.05
CA PRO A 11 14.21 6.60 26.61
C PRO A 11 12.78 6.74 26.05
N PRO A 12 12.55 7.53 25.00
CA PRO A 12 11.28 7.44 24.29
C PRO A 12 11.12 5.97 23.89
N LEU A 13 9.96 5.39 24.22
CA LEU A 13 9.55 4.12 23.66
C LEU A 13 9.74 4.25 22.16
N ALA A 14 10.77 3.61 21.64
CA ALA A 14 10.92 3.43 20.22
C ALA A 14 9.60 2.75 19.81
N GLY A 15 8.77 3.49 19.09
CA GLY A 15 7.85 2.85 18.17
C GLY A 15 8.75 2.01 17.29
N GLY A 16 8.92 0.74 17.65
CA GLY A 16 9.52 -0.24 16.75
C GLY A 16 8.76 -0.10 15.44
N PRO A 17 9.42 -0.28 14.29
CA PRO A 17 8.68 -0.29 13.03
C PRO A 17 7.57 -1.31 13.23
N VAL A 18 6.31 -0.84 13.26
CA VAL A 18 5.18 -1.71 12.99
C VAL A 18 5.60 -2.47 11.75
N SER A 19 5.63 -3.80 11.85
CA SER A 19 6.10 -4.65 10.77
C SER A 19 5.11 -4.47 9.63
N THR A 20 5.33 -3.45 8.82
CA THR A 20 4.44 -3.02 7.77
C THR A 20 4.45 -4.12 6.73
N VAL A 21 3.31 -4.77 6.54
CA VAL A 21 3.17 -5.78 5.51
C VAL A 21 3.14 -5.06 4.16
N LEU A 22 3.86 -5.62 3.18
CA LEU A 22 3.86 -5.11 1.82
C LEU A 22 2.86 -5.89 0.98
N TYR A 23 1.86 -5.18 0.45
CA TYR A 23 0.91 -5.70 -0.50
C TYR A 23 1.15 -5.13 -1.89
N GLY A 24 0.97 -5.97 -2.90
CA GLY A 24 1.08 -5.60 -4.31
C GLY A 24 -0.27 -5.69 -5.03
N ILE A 25 -0.69 -4.61 -5.67
CA ILE A 25 -1.83 -4.56 -6.58
C ILE A 25 -1.35 -4.79 -8.02
N THR A 26 -1.84 -5.84 -8.68
CA THR A 26 -1.43 -6.20 -10.05
C THR A 26 -2.48 -5.90 -11.11
N ALA A 27 -3.75 -5.76 -10.72
CA ALA A 27 -4.86 -5.46 -11.61
C ALA A 27 -6.01 -4.80 -10.85
N VAL A 28 -6.93 -4.16 -11.58
CA VAL A 28 -8.10 -3.47 -11.01
C VAL A 28 -9.38 -3.87 -11.74
N ARG A 29 -10.50 -3.93 -11.01
CA ARG A 29 -11.85 -3.96 -11.56
C ARG A 29 -12.45 -2.58 -11.41
N LEU A 30 -13.06 -2.08 -12.48
CA LEU A 30 -13.75 -0.79 -12.49
C LEU A 30 -15.26 -0.99 -12.58
N GLU A 31 -16.00 -0.22 -11.79
CA GLU A 31 -17.43 0.02 -11.96
C GLU A 31 -17.60 1.48 -12.41
N GLY A 32 -17.92 1.67 -13.69
CA GLY A 32 -17.84 3.00 -14.31
C GLY A 32 -16.41 3.52 -14.32
N SER A 33 -16.17 4.64 -13.63
CA SER A 33 -14.85 5.26 -13.47
C SER A 33 -14.18 4.96 -12.12
N GLN A 34 -14.84 4.20 -11.25
CA GLN A 34 -14.36 3.92 -9.89
C GLN A 34 -13.81 2.50 -9.78
N VAL A 35 -12.77 2.33 -8.96
CA VAL A 35 -12.21 1.01 -8.64
C VAL A 35 -13.13 0.32 -7.64
N SER A 36 -13.69 -0.84 -8.00
CA SER A 36 -14.54 -1.63 -7.09
C SER A 36 -13.76 -2.76 -6.41
N GLU A 37 -12.83 -3.38 -7.13
CA GLU A 37 -11.96 -4.44 -6.63
C GLU A 37 -10.55 -4.29 -7.19
N VAL A 38 -9.60 -4.91 -6.49
CA VAL A 38 -8.21 -5.01 -6.92
C VAL A 38 -7.75 -6.46 -6.85
N MET A 39 -6.80 -6.82 -7.70
CA MET A 39 -6.06 -8.06 -7.57
C MET A 39 -4.87 -7.79 -6.65
N MET A 40 -4.97 -8.19 -5.39
CA MET A 40 -4.00 -7.87 -4.35
C MET A 40 -3.44 -9.13 -3.69
N GLY A 41 -2.13 -9.15 -3.47
CA GLY A 41 -1.42 -10.21 -2.76
C GLY A 41 -0.37 -9.63 -1.82
N MET A 42 0.13 -10.45 -0.89
CA MET A 42 1.23 -10.10 0.01
C MET A 42 2.55 -10.49 -0.67
N ILE A 43 3.48 -9.54 -0.74
CA ILE A 43 4.73 -9.70 -1.46
C ILE A 43 5.91 -9.42 -0.53
N ASP A 44 6.95 -10.24 -0.62
CA ASP A 44 8.18 -9.98 0.09
C ASP A 44 8.82 -8.66 -0.42
N PRO A 45 9.43 -7.84 0.45
CA PRO A 45 10.06 -6.57 0.04
C PRO A 45 11.12 -6.68 -1.06
N SER A 46 11.73 -7.85 -1.27
CA SER A 46 12.64 -8.09 -2.39
C SER A 46 11.94 -8.27 -3.74
N LEU A 47 10.61 -8.42 -3.75
CA LEU A 47 9.76 -8.74 -4.89
C LEU A 47 10.07 -10.10 -5.54
N GLU A 48 10.79 -10.98 -4.85
CA GLU A 48 11.18 -12.29 -5.39
C GLU A 48 10.05 -13.33 -5.32
N HIS A 49 9.16 -13.22 -4.33
CA HIS A 49 8.07 -14.16 -4.14
C HIS A 49 6.83 -13.53 -3.50
N TRP A 50 5.69 -14.20 -3.71
CA TRP A 50 4.42 -13.86 -3.08
C TRP A 50 4.23 -14.73 -1.84
N ASP A 51 4.08 -14.08 -0.68
CA ASP A 51 3.65 -14.74 0.56
C ASP A 51 2.17 -15.14 0.46
N LEU A 52 1.36 -14.24 -0.12
CA LEU A 52 -0.02 -14.53 -0.51
C LEU A 52 -0.21 -14.16 -1.98
N ARG A 53 -0.69 -15.11 -2.77
CA ARG A 53 -0.93 -14.90 -4.20
C ARG A 53 -2.01 -13.84 -4.41
N PRO A 54 -1.89 -13.01 -5.47
CA PRO A 54 -2.91 -12.03 -5.78
C PRO A 54 -4.28 -12.68 -5.98
N ALA A 55 -5.28 -12.15 -5.27
CA ALA A 55 -6.68 -12.56 -5.37
C ALA A 55 -7.59 -11.31 -5.44
N PRO A 56 -8.81 -11.44 -6.01
CA PRO A 56 -9.80 -10.36 -5.96
C PRO A 56 -10.02 -9.92 -4.51
N THR A 57 -9.81 -8.64 -4.25
CA THR A 57 -9.98 -8.00 -2.95
C THR A 57 -10.82 -6.76 -3.13
N ARG A 58 -11.84 -6.60 -2.28
CA ARG A 58 -12.74 -5.44 -2.34
C ARG A 58 -12.04 -4.17 -1.93
N LEU A 59 -12.45 -3.04 -2.50
CA LEU A 59 -11.90 -1.72 -2.16
C LEU A 59 -11.86 -1.46 -0.64
N VAL A 60 -12.93 -1.80 0.08
CA VAL A 60 -13.03 -1.61 1.54
C VAL A 60 -11.92 -2.34 2.30
N GLU A 61 -11.58 -3.57 1.90
CA GLU A 61 -10.52 -4.34 2.56
C GLU A 61 -9.13 -3.74 2.28
N VAL A 62 -8.94 -3.11 1.12
CA VAL A 62 -7.71 -2.38 0.79
C VAL A 62 -7.57 -1.12 1.65
N VAL A 63 -8.68 -0.39 1.84
CA VAL A 63 -8.74 0.80 2.70
C VAL A 63 -8.43 0.42 4.15
N ASP A 64 -9.05 -0.66 4.66
CA ASP A 64 -8.81 -1.15 6.02
C ASP A 64 -7.31 -1.41 6.26
N ARG A 65 -6.63 -2.07 5.31
CA ARG A 65 -5.19 -2.34 5.41
C ARG A 65 -4.34 -1.06 5.41
N LEU A 66 -4.69 -0.08 4.58
CA LEU A 66 -4.00 1.22 4.58
C LEU A 66 -4.19 1.97 5.90
N VAL A 67 -5.36 1.86 6.52
CA VAL A 67 -5.66 2.46 7.84
C VAL A 67 -4.93 1.71 8.96
N GLU A 68 -4.79 0.39 8.86
CA GLU A 68 -4.00 -0.45 9.78
C GLU A 68 -2.49 -0.14 9.71
N GLY A 69 -2.04 0.55 8.67
CA GLY A 69 -0.65 0.99 8.49
C GLY A 69 0.18 0.09 7.57
N ASP A 70 -0.48 -0.82 6.83
CA ASP A 70 0.17 -1.63 5.82
C ASP A 70 0.56 -0.79 4.59
N THR A 71 1.61 -1.24 3.89
CA THR A 71 2.06 -0.59 2.67
C THR A 71 1.49 -1.32 1.47
N ILE A 72 0.76 -0.59 0.63
CA ILE A 72 0.22 -1.13 -0.60
C ILE A 72 0.88 -0.41 -1.77
N VAL A 73 1.46 -1.16 -2.70
CA VAL A 73 2.10 -0.63 -3.92
C VAL A 73 1.44 -1.18 -5.16
N THR A 74 1.51 -0.41 -6.24
CA THR A 74 1.12 -0.88 -7.57
C THR A 74 2.24 -1.69 -8.21
N LEU A 75 1.91 -2.76 -8.92
CA LEU A 75 2.86 -3.63 -9.63
C LEU A 75 2.44 -3.72 -11.10
N PHE A 76 3.26 -3.13 -11.97
CA PHE A 76 2.97 -3.07 -13.40
C PHE A 76 3.71 -4.17 -14.14
N PRO A 77 3.06 -4.88 -15.08
CA PRO A 77 3.77 -5.80 -15.97
C PRO A 77 4.74 -5.02 -16.87
N THR A 78 5.93 -5.57 -17.07
CA THR A 78 6.90 -5.08 -18.05
C THR A 78 6.78 -5.86 -19.36
N GLU A 79 7.38 -5.35 -20.42
CA GLU A 79 7.45 -6.05 -21.72
C GLU A 79 8.15 -7.42 -21.64
N ARG A 80 8.93 -7.65 -20.58
CA ARG A 80 9.64 -8.93 -20.33
C ARG A 80 8.79 -9.92 -19.53
N GLY A 81 7.54 -9.59 -19.20
CA GLY A 81 6.65 -10.42 -18.40
C GLY A 81 6.96 -10.43 -16.90
N THR A 82 7.89 -9.57 -16.45
CA THR A 82 8.17 -9.37 -15.02
C THR A 82 7.28 -8.27 -14.45
N LEU A 83 7.14 -8.22 -13.13
CA LEU A 83 6.46 -7.12 -12.45
C LEU A 83 7.47 -6.04 -12.03
N GLN A 84 7.08 -4.78 -12.15
CA GLN A 84 7.84 -3.64 -11.68
C GLN A 84 7.02 -2.83 -10.68
N MET A 85 7.62 -2.54 -9.52
CA MET A 85 7.04 -1.69 -8.49
C MET A 85 6.81 -0.26 -9.00
N GLY A 86 5.58 0.19 -8.82
CA GLY A 86 5.12 1.55 -9.05
C GLY A 86 4.91 2.32 -7.75
N PRO A 87 4.13 3.40 -7.78
CA PRO A 87 3.85 4.20 -6.59
C PRO A 87 3.08 3.40 -5.53
N GLN A 88 3.30 3.80 -4.27
CA GLN A 88 2.44 3.42 -3.16
C GLN A 88 1.02 3.94 -3.41
N VAL A 89 0.03 3.21 -2.93
CA VAL A 89 -1.38 3.60 -2.96
C VAL A 89 -1.74 4.23 -1.62
N LYS A 90 -2.59 5.25 -1.67
CA LYS A 90 -3.19 5.90 -0.50
C LYS A 90 -4.69 5.92 -0.65
N VAL A 91 -5.36 6.01 0.50
CA VAL A 91 -6.79 6.31 0.56
C VAL A 91 -6.99 7.75 0.13
N ASP A 92 -7.97 7.97 -0.72
CA ASP A 92 -8.47 9.29 -1.10
C ASP A 92 -9.99 9.32 -0.90
N VAL A 93 -10.56 10.51 -0.73
CA VAL A 93 -11.99 10.68 -0.48
C VAL A 93 -12.52 11.69 -1.49
N LEU A 94 -13.46 11.25 -2.33
CA LEU A 94 -14.10 12.10 -3.31
C LEU A 94 -14.99 13.16 -2.62
N PRO A 95 -15.29 14.30 -3.27
CA PRO A 95 -16.09 15.37 -2.68
C PRO A 95 -17.48 14.93 -2.15
N GLU A 96 -18.05 13.87 -2.73
CA GLU A 96 -19.29 13.23 -2.29
C GLU A 96 -19.16 12.33 -1.03
N GLY A 97 -17.96 12.18 -0.48
CA GLY A 97 -17.67 11.35 0.71
C GLY A 97 -17.39 9.88 0.39
N THR A 98 -17.27 9.52 -0.89
CA THR A 98 -16.94 8.15 -1.32
C THR A 98 -15.43 7.91 -1.21
N GLU A 99 -15.05 6.85 -0.49
CA GLU A 99 -13.65 6.41 -0.38
C GLU A 99 -13.17 5.78 -1.69
N THR A 100 -11.94 6.11 -2.08
CA THR A 100 -11.28 5.61 -3.29
C THR A 100 -9.79 5.44 -3.05
N LEU A 101 -9.07 4.94 -4.07
CA LEU A 101 -7.63 4.76 -4.04
C LEU A 101 -6.97 5.71 -5.04
N ALA A 102 -5.90 6.38 -4.59
CA ALA A 102 -5.06 7.21 -5.43
C ALA A 102 -3.58 6.82 -5.27
N PRO A 103 -2.76 6.94 -6.33
CA PRO A 103 -1.31 6.81 -6.16
C PRO A 103 -0.78 7.95 -5.29
N ALA A 104 0.14 7.63 -4.38
CA ALA A 104 0.81 8.59 -3.51
C ALA A 104 1.61 9.65 -4.29
N GLU A 105 2.04 9.29 -5.49
CA GLU A 105 2.74 10.16 -6.43
C GLU A 105 2.16 9.93 -7.83
N GLU A 106 1.64 11.00 -8.45
CA GLU A 106 1.17 10.93 -9.82
C GLU A 106 2.34 10.92 -10.80
N ARG A 107 2.49 9.81 -11.52
CA ARG A 107 3.41 9.70 -12.65
C ARG A 107 2.65 9.19 -13.88
N PRO A 108 2.91 9.75 -15.09
CA PRO A 108 2.31 9.23 -16.32
C PRO A 108 2.57 7.74 -16.50
N GLY A 109 1.53 6.96 -16.84
CA GLY A 109 1.62 5.51 -17.04
C GLY A 109 1.82 4.69 -15.75
N ARG A 110 1.62 5.30 -14.58
CA ARG A 110 1.72 4.65 -13.27
C ARG A 110 0.53 4.95 -12.37
N ARG A 111 -0.64 5.18 -12.96
CA ARG A 111 -1.92 5.37 -12.23
C ARG A 111 -2.55 4.00 -11.95
N LEU A 112 -3.48 3.93 -10.99
CA LEU A 112 -4.28 2.71 -10.78
C LEU A 112 -5.05 2.30 -12.05
N THR A 113 -5.51 3.27 -12.84
CA THR A 113 -6.22 3.03 -14.10
C THR A 113 -5.33 2.48 -15.22
N ASP A 114 -4.00 2.60 -15.07
CA ASP A 114 -3.02 2.08 -16.04
C ASP A 114 -2.68 0.60 -15.75
N LEU A 115 -3.20 0.04 -14.65
CA LEU A 115 -3.07 -1.39 -14.36
C LEU A 115 -3.97 -2.24 -15.26
N PRO A 116 -3.58 -3.50 -15.52
CA PRO A 116 -4.45 -4.48 -16.16
C PRO A 116 -5.83 -4.60 -15.50
N ARG A 117 -6.82 -5.06 -16.27
CA ARG A 117 -8.18 -5.33 -15.79
C ARG A 117 -8.43 -6.84 -15.68
N PHE A 118 -9.36 -7.22 -14.81
CA PHE A 118 -9.82 -8.60 -14.60
C PHE A 118 -11.33 -8.67 -14.37
#